data_AF-A0A537W3L4-F1
#
_entry.id   AF-A0A537W3L4-F1
#
_cell.length_a   1.000
_cell.length_b   1.000
_cell.length_c   1.000
_cell.angle_alpha   90.00
_cell.angle_beta   90.00
_cell.angle_gamma   90.00
#
_symmetry.space_group_name_H-M   'P 1'
#
loop_
_entity.id
_entity.type
_entity.pdbx_description
1 polymer ?
#
loop_
_entity_poly.entity_id
_entity_poly.type
_entity_poly.pdbx_seq_one_letter_code
_entity_poly.pdbx_strand_id
1 'polypeptide(L)'
;MADIKSPTAPARAAISSEPVFLREEEVRQGIELLFFAYRDFTAEPDAILEQYGFGRAHHRVVHFVGRHPHMTVGDLLVILRITKQSLNRVLGQLVRRGFIIQH
;
A
#
# COMPACT_ATOMS: atom_id res chain seq x y z
N MET A 1 49.39 -2.79 -54.42
CA MET A 1 48.04 -2.47 -53.91
C MET A 1 47.46 -3.76 -53.37
N ALA A 2 47.49 -3.94 -52.05
CA ALA A 2 46.86 -5.06 -51.36
C ALA A 2 45.87 -4.44 -50.38
N ASP A 3 44.58 -4.64 -50.66
CA ASP A 3 43.46 -4.05 -49.94
C ASP A 3 43.37 -4.60 -48.50
N ILE A 4 43.46 -3.67 -47.55
CA ILE A 4 43.20 -3.92 -46.13
C ILE A 4 41.68 -3.98 -45.95
N LYS A 5 41.12 -5.16 -45.74
CA LYS A 5 39.72 -5.31 -45.33
C LYS A 5 39.62 -5.08 -43.82
N SER A 6 39.19 -3.88 -43.42
CA SER A 6 38.87 -3.58 -42.02
C SER A 6 37.74 -4.49 -41.50
N PRO A 7 37.83 -5.01 -40.27
CA PRO A 7 36.76 -5.82 -39.69
C PRO A 7 35.55 -4.94 -39.35
N THR A 8 34.40 -5.30 -39.91
CA THR A 8 33.10 -4.68 -39.61
C THR A 8 32.74 -4.97 -38.16
N ALA A 9 32.62 -3.92 -37.34
CA ALA A 9 32.15 -4.04 -35.96
C ALA A 9 30.76 -4.70 -35.92
N PRO A 10 30.45 -5.55 -34.91
CA PRO A 10 29.12 -6.12 -34.79
C PRO A 10 28.13 -4.98 -34.58
N ALA A 11 27.07 -4.96 -35.39
CA ALA A 11 25.96 -4.04 -35.21
C ALA A 11 25.47 -4.15 -33.76
N ARG A 12 25.53 -3.04 -32.99
CA ARG A 12 24.86 -2.96 -31.68
C ARG A 12 23.41 -3.36 -31.93
N ALA A 13 23.01 -4.51 -31.40
CA ALA A 13 21.62 -4.91 -31.36
C ALA A 13 20.84 -3.72 -30.78
N ALA A 14 19.97 -3.13 -31.59
CA ALA A 14 19.11 -2.05 -31.16
C ALA A 14 18.36 -2.56 -29.93
N ILE A 15 18.54 -1.90 -28.79
CA ILE A 15 17.71 -2.13 -27.62
C ILE A 15 16.30 -1.75 -28.09
N SER A 16 15.45 -2.75 -28.31
CA SER A 16 14.07 -2.56 -28.73
C SER A 16 13.39 -1.70 -27.66
N SER A 17 13.10 -0.45 -28.00
CA SER A 17 12.36 0.49 -27.16
C SER A 17 10.86 0.24 -27.23
N GLU A 18 10.44 -1.02 -27.35
CA GLU A 18 9.03 -1.36 -27.18
C GLU A 18 8.73 -1.33 -25.69
N PRO A 19 7.65 -0.67 -25.25
CA PRO A 19 7.26 -0.70 -23.85
C PRO A 19 7.03 -2.17 -23.46
N VAL A 20 7.78 -2.65 -22.47
CA VAL A 20 7.59 -3.99 -21.90
C VAL A 20 6.28 -3.95 -21.13
N PHE A 21 5.17 -4.16 -21.84
CA PHE A 21 3.88 -4.39 -21.20
C PHE A 21 3.92 -5.77 -20.56
N LEU A 22 3.51 -5.84 -19.28
CA LEU A 22 3.30 -7.12 -18.62
C LEU A 22 2.28 -7.93 -19.41
N ARG A 23 2.58 -9.20 -19.62
CA ARG A 23 1.61 -10.16 -20.17
C ARG A 23 0.49 -10.33 -19.15
N GLU A 24 -0.70 -10.69 -19.63
CA GLU A 24 -1.88 -10.89 -18.77
C GLU A 24 -1.58 -11.86 -17.61
N GLU A 25 -0.81 -12.91 -17.88
CA GLU A 25 -0.38 -13.90 -16.89
C GLU A 25 0.45 -13.27 -15.75
N GLU A 26 1.35 -12.35 -16.09
CA GLU A 26 2.23 -11.68 -15.11
C GLU A 26 1.42 -10.70 -14.24
N VAL A 27 0.41 -10.05 -14.82
CA VAL A 27 -0.54 -9.22 -14.06
C VAL A 27 -1.35 -10.09 -13.09
N ARG A 28 -1.86 -11.24 -13.54
CA ARG A 28 -2.63 -12.16 -12.70
C ARG A 28 -1.79 -12.68 -11.53
N GLN A 29 -0.56 -13.10 -11.81
CA GLN A 29 0.40 -13.50 -10.79
C GLN A 29 0.68 -12.36 -9.79
N GLY A 30 0.84 -11.13 -10.28
CA GLY A 30 1.02 -9.95 -9.41
C GLY A 30 -0.17 -9.71 -8.47
N ILE A 31 -1.40 -9.90 -8.95
CA ILE A 31 -2.62 -9.79 -8.13
C ILE A 31 -2.64 -10.87 -7.04
N GLU A 32 -2.30 -12.11 -7.37
CA GLU A 32 -2.23 -13.22 -6.40
C GLU A 32 -1.16 -12.98 -5.33
N LEU A 33 0.03 -12.52 -5.74
CA LEU A 33 1.09 -12.17 -4.81
C LEU A 33 0.68 -11.02 -3.89
N LEU A 34 0.00 -9.99 -4.41
CA LEU A 34 -0.55 -8.91 -3.59
C LEU A 34 -1.60 -9.42 -2.60
N PHE A 35 -2.45 -10.37 -3.02
CA PHE A 35 -3.42 -11.01 -2.14
C PHE A 35 -2.74 -11.75 -0.98
N PHE A 36 -1.77 -12.61 -1.26
CA PHE A 36 -1.05 -13.35 -0.21
C PHE A 36 -0.27 -12.42 0.70
N ALA A 37 0.44 -11.44 0.13
CA ALA A 37 1.18 -10.45 0.90
C ALA A 37 0.25 -9.64 1.81
N TYR A 38 -0.90 -9.17 1.31
CA TYR A 38 -1.87 -8.44 2.11
C TYR A 38 -2.47 -9.29 3.23
N ARG A 39 -2.83 -10.56 2.94
CA ARG A 39 -3.33 -11.51 3.95
C ARG A 39 -2.32 -11.70 5.07
N ASP A 40 -1.07 -12.02 4.73
CA ASP A 40 -0.04 -12.35 5.71
C ASP A 40 0.42 -11.10 6.48
N PHE A 41 0.52 -9.95 5.80
CA PHE A 41 0.81 -8.66 6.42
C PHE A 41 -0.24 -8.24 7.45
N THR A 42 -1.49 -8.63 7.22
CA THR A 42 -2.59 -8.32 8.13
C THR A 42 -2.69 -9.35 9.28
N ALA A 43 -2.51 -10.65 9.05
CA ALA A 43 -2.77 -11.69 10.05
C ALA A 43 -2.33 -11.37 11.51
N GLU A 44 -1.05 -11.04 11.74
CA GLU A 44 -0.53 -10.77 13.08
C GLU A 44 -1.14 -9.50 13.73
N PRO A 45 -1.17 -8.33 13.05
CA PRO A 45 -1.89 -7.18 13.57
C PRO A 45 -3.38 -7.43 13.86
N ASP A 46 -4.07 -8.31 13.13
CA ASP A 46 -5.47 -8.66 13.45
C ASP A 46 -5.56 -9.44 14.76
N ALA A 47 -4.67 -10.42 14.98
CA ALA A 47 -4.61 -11.17 16.22
C ALA A 47 -4.36 -10.27 17.45
N ILE A 48 -3.54 -9.23 17.30
CA ILE A 48 -3.34 -8.23 18.37
C ILE A 48 -4.62 -7.42 18.60
N LEU A 49 -5.26 -6.92 17.54
CA LEU A 49 -6.48 -6.09 17.65
C LEU A 49 -7.65 -6.84 18.29
N GLU A 50 -7.77 -8.15 18.05
CA GLU A 50 -8.80 -9.00 18.66
C GLU A 50 -8.74 -9.00 20.19
N GLN A 51 -7.54 -8.94 20.78
CA GLN A 51 -7.35 -8.84 22.23
C GLN A 51 -7.97 -7.55 22.81
N TYR A 52 -8.14 -6.54 21.97
CA TYR A 52 -8.78 -5.27 22.31
C TYR A 52 -10.25 -5.22 21.87
N GLY A 53 -10.79 -6.25 21.20
CA GLY A 53 -12.10 -6.17 20.54
C GLY A 53 -12.14 -5.11 19.43
N PHE A 54 -10.98 -4.83 18.84
CA PHE A 54 -10.82 -3.86 17.76
C PHE A 54 -10.66 -4.56 16.41
N GLY A 55 -10.90 -3.80 15.34
CA GLY A 55 -10.69 -4.27 13.98
C GLY A 55 -9.85 -3.29 13.17
N ARG A 56 -9.76 -3.55 11.87
CA ARG A 56 -8.92 -2.76 10.95
C ARG A 56 -9.22 -1.28 10.89
N ALA A 57 -10.48 -0.89 11.07
CA ALA A 57 -10.82 0.52 11.09
C ALA A 57 -10.15 1.25 12.26
N HIS A 58 -10.07 0.61 13.44
CA HIS A 58 -9.38 1.16 14.61
C HIS A 58 -7.89 1.31 14.35
N HIS A 59 -7.26 0.26 13.82
CA HIS A 59 -5.83 0.28 13.51
C HIS A 59 -5.47 1.42 12.55
N ARG A 60 -6.23 1.60 11.46
CA ARG A 60 -5.99 2.69 10.52
C ARG A 60 -6.10 4.06 11.16
N VAL A 61 -7.12 4.28 12.02
CA VAL A 61 -7.29 5.57 12.71
C VAL A 61 -6.11 5.84 13.65
N VAL A 62 -5.71 4.86 14.48
CA VAL A 62 -4.56 5.01 15.38
C VAL A 62 -3.27 5.27 14.60
N HIS A 63 -3.05 4.55 13.50
CA HIS A 63 -1.87 4.74 12.65
C HIS A 63 -1.76 6.18 12.13
N PHE A 64 -2.82 6.71 11.52
CA PHE A 64 -2.76 8.05 10.92
C PHE A 64 -2.72 9.17 11.95
N VAL A 65 -3.48 9.06 13.04
CA VAL A 65 -3.42 10.04 14.14
C VAL A 65 -2.04 10.03 14.80
N GLY A 66 -1.44 8.85 15.02
CA GLY A 66 -0.11 8.72 15.62
C GLY A 66 1.03 9.21 14.70
N ARG A 67 0.90 9.03 13.38
CA ARG A 67 1.89 9.50 12.39
C ARG A 67 1.77 10.98 12.07
N HIS A 68 0.61 11.60 12.32
CA HIS A 68 0.32 12.98 11.97
C HIS A 68 -0.36 13.69 13.15
N PRO A 69 0.43 14.23 14.10
CA PRO A 69 -0.10 15.03 15.19
C PRO A 69 -0.98 16.19 14.66
N HIS A 70 -2.06 16.49 15.37
CA HIS A 70 -3.05 17.53 15.02
C HIS A 70 -3.85 17.29 13.72
N MET A 71 -3.82 16.07 13.17
CA MET A 71 -4.69 15.70 12.04
C MET A 71 -6.17 15.90 12.38
N THR A 72 -6.94 16.52 11.48
CA THR A 72 -8.36 16.76 11.70
C THR A 72 -9.21 15.53 11.39
N VAL A 73 -10.44 15.50 11.90
CA VAL A 73 -11.43 14.49 11.52
C VAL A 73 -11.73 14.53 10.01
N GLY A 74 -11.66 15.71 9.39
CA GLY A 74 -11.84 15.87 7.94
C GLY A 74 -10.75 15.16 7.14
N ASP A 75 -9.49 15.31 7.56
CA ASP A 75 -8.34 14.65 6.91
C ASP A 75 -8.46 13.13 7.00
N LEU A 76 -8.89 12.61 8.16
CA LEU A 76 -9.14 11.18 8.35
C LEU A 76 -10.23 10.66 7.38
N LEU A 77 -11.29 11.43 7.14
CA LEU A 77 -12.33 11.02 6.17
C LEU A 77 -11.78 10.97 4.75
N VAL A 78 -10.97 11.95 4.37
CA VAL A 78 -10.35 12.04 3.05
C VAL A 78 -9.40 10.88 2.81
N ILE A 79 -8.50 10.59 3.77
CA ILE A 79 -7.48 9.55 3.59
C ILE A 79 -8.07 8.14 3.71
N LEU A 80 -9.01 7.92 4.65
CA LEU A 80 -9.60 6.60 4.88
C LEU A 80 -10.72 6.26 3.89
N ARG A 81 -11.27 7.25 3.19
CA ARG A 81 -12.38 7.09 2.23
C ARG A 81 -13.56 6.33 2.84
N ILE A 82 -13.96 6.71 4.05
CA ILE A 82 -15.11 6.14 4.78
C ILE A 82 -16.15 7.20 5.13
N THR A 83 -17.32 6.75 5.57
CA THR A 83 -18.39 7.65 6.02
C THR A 83 -18.09 8.26 7.38
N LYS A 84 -18.62 9.48 7.63
CA LYS A 84 -18.55 10.16 8.93
C LYS A 84 -19.12 9.32 10.06
N GLN A 85 -20.24 8.63 9.82
CA GLN A 85 -20.85 7.74 10.81
C GLN A 85 -19.91 6.58 11.18
N SER A 86 -19.28 5.95 10.20
CA SER A 86 -18.33 4.86 10.46
C SER A 86 -17.12 5.36 11.23
N LEU A 87 -16.57 6.53 10.86
CA LEU A 87 -15.44 7.13 11.58
C LEU A 87 -15.81 7.49 13.02
N ASN A 88 -16.94 8.16 13.24
CA ASN A 88 -17.38 8.57 14.58
C ASN A 88 -17.52 7.38 15.54
N ARG A 89 -18.05 6.24 15.05
CA ARG A 89 -18.16 5.01 15.84
C ARG A 89 -16.78 4.50 16.28
N VAL A 90 -15.81 4.46 15.37
CA VAL A 90 -14.45 3.98 15.63
C VAL A 90 -13.69 4.94 16.54
N LEU A 91 -13.69 6.23 16.20
CA LEU A 91 -13.02 7.28 16.97
C LEU A 91 -13.58 7.36 18.40
N GLY A 92 -14.90 7.28 18.55
CA GLY A 92 -15.54 7.28 19.88
C GLY A 92 -15.11 6.09 20.74
N GLN A 93 -14.94 4.89 20.16
CA GLN A 93 -14.40 3.73 20.90
C GLN A 93 -12.94 3.94 21.30
N LEU A 94 -12.11 4.51 20.42
CA LEU A 94 -10.70 4.79 20.70
C LEU A 94 -10.53 5.84 21.80
N VAL A 95 -11.33 6.92 21.76
CA VAL A 95 -11.33 7.98 22.79
C VAL A 95 -11.80 7.43 24.13
N ARG A 96 -12.92 6.70 24.17
CA ARG A 96 -13.44 6.11 25.42
C ARG A 96 -12.46 5.15 26.08
N ARG A 97 -11.63 4.47 25.30
CA ARG A 97 -10.62 3.53 25.80
C ARG A 97 -9.24 4.15 26.01
N GLY A 98 -9.10 5.46 25.81
CA GLY A 98 -7.86 6.20 26.07
C GLY A 98 -6.75 6.01 25.03
N PHE A 99 -7.05 5.45 23.86
CA PHE A 99 -6.06 5.31 22.77
C PHE A 99 -5.85 6.60 21.98
N ILE A 100 -6.84 7.51 22.00
CA ILE A 100 -6.78 8.82 21.34
C ILE A 100 -7.33 9.86 22.30
N ILE A 101 -6.67 11.01 22.36
CA ILE A 101 -7.17 12.20 23.06
C ILE A 101 -7.67 13.17 21.99
N GLN A 102 -8.89 13.67 22.16
CA GLN A 102 -9.47 14.69 21.29
C GLN A 102 -9.39 16.04 22.02
N HIS A 103 -8.80 17.03 21.36
CA HIS A 103 -8.71 18.41 21.82
C HIS A 103 -9.76 19.28 21.13
#